data_AF-A0A917ZTY4-F1
#
_entry.id   AF-A0A917ZTY4-F1
#
_cell.length_a   1.000
_cell.length_b   1.000
_cell.length_c   1.000
_cell.angle_alpha   90.00
_cell.angle_beta   90.00
_cell.angle_gamma   90.00
#
_symmetry.space_group_name_H-M   'P 1'
#
loop_
_entity.id
_entity.type
_entity.pdbx_description
1 polymer ?
#
loop_
_entity_poly.entity_id
_entity_poly.type
_entity_poly.pdbx_seq_one_letter_code
_entity_poly.pdbx_strand_id
1 'polypeptide(L)'
;MTRSPFESRTPDARNRGTRGPGGGRTWPEGLCRPGSPDFERSAKAWLFDLAPPRWRYEEVLHRHPLELARMVVLFLEVELTSIRARLLATRHSPHPTVREVSGVYRRECEWVATTVEQVKLVEAALSDTTGASFEAPRM
;
A
#
# COMPACT_ATOMS: atom_id res chain seq x y z
N MET A 1 -2.15 -35.02 33.24
CA MET A 1 -0.76 -34.82 32.79
C MET A 1 -0.65 -35.57 31.48
N THR A 2 -0.65 -34.93 30.30
CA THR A 2 0.53 -34.26 29.71
C THR A 2 0.05 -33.22 28.67
N ARG A 3 0.38 -31.93 28.87
CA ARG A 3 0.16 -30.85 27.88
C ARG A 3 1.29 -30.89 26.85
N SER A 4 0.94 -30.81 25.55
CA SER A 4 1.88 -30.77 24.42
C SER A 4 2.59 -29.40 24.36
N PRO A 5 3.89 -29.31 24.01
CA PRO A 5 4.71 -28.09 24.14
C PRO A 5 4.64 -27.15 22.92
N PHE A 6 3.68 -27.31 22.01
CA PHE A 6 3.52 -26.43 20.85
C PHE A 6 2.42 -25.39 21.10
N GLU A 7 2.64 -24.53 22.10
CA GLU A 7 1.95 -23.23 22.15
C GLU A 7 2.49 -22.38 20.99
N SER A 8 1.82 -22.51 19.86
CA SER A 8 1.98 -21.66 18.69
C SER A 8 1.86 -20.20 19.15
N ARG A 9 3.00 -19.53 19.18
CA ARG A 9 3.11 -18.07 19.35
C ARG A 9 2.22 -17.42 18.31
N THR A 10 1.03 -16.99 18.72
CA THR A 10 0.13 -16.19 17.88
C THR A 10 0.90 -14.95 17.43
N PRO A 11 1.03 -14.69 16.12
CA PRO A 11 1.59 -13.43 15.65
C PRO A 11 0.73 -12.29 16.22
N ASP A 12 1.40 -11.36 16.90
CA ASP A 12 0.81 -10.23 17.61
C ASP A 12 -0.21 -9.51 16.70
N ALA A 13 -1.47 -9.54 17.10
CA ALA A 13 -2.62 -9.04 16.34
C ALA A 13 -2.76 -7.51 16.41
N ARG A 14 -1.72 -6.78 16.83
CA ARG A 14 -1.78 -5.36 17.17
C ARG A 14 -1.61 -4.39 16.00
N ASN A 15 -1.38 -4.86 14.78
CA ASN A 15 -1.27 -3.94 13.63
C ASN A 15 -1.90 -4.47 12.33
N ARG A 16 -2.94 -5.31 12.44
CA ARG A 16 -3.83 -5.57 11.30
C ARG A 16 -4.84 -4.43 11.23
N GLY A 17 -4.41 -3.31 10.66
CA GLY A 17 -5.30 -2.27 10.20
C GLY A 17 -6.48 -2.90 9.45
N THR A 18 -7.68 -2.47 9.83
CA THR A 18 -8.99 -2.93 9.40
C THR A 18 -9.06 -3.22 7.90
N ARG A 19 -8.96 -4.51 7.53
CA ARG A 19 -9.17 -4.99 6.17
C ARG A 19 -10.66 -5.32 5.98
N GLY A 20 -11.48 -4.29 5.83
CA GLY A 20 -12.90 -4.39 5.49
C GLY A 20 -13.16 -3.89 4.06
N PRO A 21 -14.10 -4.48 3.30
CA PRO A 21 -14.37 -4.09 1.93
C PRO A 21 -15.22 -2.81 1.91
N GLY A 22 -14.62 -1.68 1.50
CA GLY A 22 -15.30 -0.40 1.34
C GLY A 22 -14.70 0.34 0.15
N GLY A 23 -15.53 0.68 -0.83
CA GLY A 23 -15.09 1.09 -2.16
C GLY A 23 -14.52 2.50 -2.28
N GLY A 24 -13.86 2.71 -3.42
CA GLY A 24 -13.68 3.99 -4.08
C GLY A 24 -12.26 4.57 -4.00
N ARG A 25 -11.89 5.34 -5.04
CA ARG A 25 -10.73 6.24 -5.16
C ARG A 25 -10.72 7.34 -4.09
N THR A 26 -11.01 7.00 -2.85
CA THR A 26 -11.14 7.92 -1.75
C THR A 26 -9.78 8.06 -1.07
N TRP A 27 -9.56 9.21 -0.44
CA TRP A 27 -8.35 9.47 0.32
C TRP A 27 -8.10 8.35 1.35
N PRO A 28 -6.84 7.90 1.57
CA PRO A 28 -6.54 6.81 2.50
C PRO A 28 -7.03 7.13 3.91
N GLU A 29 -7.67 6.15 4.56
CA GLU A 29 -8.07 6.27 5.96
C GLU A 29 -6.84 6.42 6.87
N GLY A 30 -6.92 7.32 7.84
CA GLY A 30 -5.84 7.57 8.80
C GLY A 30 -4.67 8.42 8.27
N LEU A 31 -4.68 8.81 6.99
CA LEU A 31 -3.68 9.69 6.40
C LEU A 31 -4.14 11.16 6.45
N CYS A 32 -3.28 12.05 6.93
CA CYS A 32 -3.62 13.47 7.05
C CYS A 32 -3.97 14.08 5.68
N ARG A 33 -4.93 14.99 5.61
CA ARG A 33 -5.29 15.64 4.34
C ARG A 33 -4.19 16.60 3.87
N PRO A 34 -4.09 16.87 2.55
CA PRO A 34 -3.18 17.89 2.02
C PRO A 34 -3.44 19.25 2.69
N GLY A 35 -2.38 20.01 2.94
CA GLY A 35 -2.45 21.29 3.67
C GLY A 35 -2.38 21.17 5.20
N SER A 36 -2.45 19.96 5.76
CA SER A 36 -2.12 19.73 7.16
C SER A 36 -0.60 19.84 7.39
N PRO A 37 -0.14 20.42 8.51
CA PRO A 37 1.31 20.53 8.80
C PRO A 37 2.00 19.17 8.95
N ASP A 38 1.25 18.11 9.26
CA ASP A 38 1.79 16.75 9.39
C ASP A 38 1.56 15.89 8.14
N PHE A 39 1.00 16.46 7.06
CA PHE A 39 0.68 15.73 5.83
C PHE A 39 1.88 14.96 5.29
N GLU A 40 2.98 15.63 4.99
CA GLU A 40 4.15 15.01 4.36
C GLU A 40 4.76 13.91 5.26
N ARG A 41 4.81 14.14 6.58
CA ARG A 41 5.32 13.16 7.54
C ARG A 41 4.43 11.90 7.58
N SER A 42 3.12 12.08 7.63
CA SER A 42 2.15 10.98 7.63
C SER A 42 2.14 10.22 6.29
N ALA A 43 2.24 10.94 5.16
CA ALA A 43 2.32 10.36 3.83
C ALA A 43 3.57 9.51 3.67
N LYS A 44 4.74 10.02 4.12
CA LYS A 44 5.98 9.26 4.08
C LYS A 44 5.89 7.95 4.88
N ALA A 45 5.36 8.00 6.10
CA ALA A 45 5.20 6.81 6.93
C ALA A 45 4.30 5.76 6.25
N TRP A 46 3.13 6.20 5.77
CA TRP A 46 2.18 5.35 5.08
C TRP A 46 2.73 4.76 3.77
N LEU A 47 3.45 5.55 2.97
CA LEU A 47 4.11 5.06 1.75
C LEU A 47 5.16 4.01 2.07
N PHE A 48 5.94 4.18 3.14
CA PHE A 48 6.89 3.16 3.56
C PHE A 48 6.21 1.88 4.05
N ASP A 49 5.02 1.95 4.65
CA ASP A 49 4.26 0.75 5.02
C ASP A 49 3.79 -0.06 3.80
N LEU A 50 3.63 0.59 2.65
CA LEU A 50 3.34 -0.06 1.36
C LEU A 50 4.60 -0.49 0.61
N ALA A 51 5.70 0.25 0.77
CA ALA A 51 6.94 0.00 0.07
C ALA A 51 7.64 -1.29 0.54
N PRO A 52 8.44 -1.91 -0.34
CA PRO A 52 9.32 -2.98 0.08
C PRO A 52 10.25 -2.56 1.23
N PRO A 53 10.47 -3.41 2.26
CA PRO A 53 11.24 -3.03 3.45
C PRO A 53 12.64 -2.48 3.15
N ARG A 54 13.31 -2.99 2.12
CA ARG A 54 14.65 -2.57 1.69
C ARG A 54 14.74 -1.07 1.32
N TRP A 55 13.64 -0.45 0.89
CA TRP A 55 13.64 0.98 0.55
C TRP A 55 13.78 1.89 1.77
N ARG A 56 13.52 1.40 2.99
CA ARG A 56 13.74 2.19 4.22
C ARG A 56 15.20 2.53 4.48
N TYR A 57 16.15 1.83 3.86
CA TYR A 57 17.58 2.11 3.96
C TYR A 57 18.06 3.18 2.97
N GLU A 58 17.20 3.61 2.04
CA GLU A 58 17.56 4.57 1.02
C GLU A 58 17.26 6.00 1.51
N GLU A 59 18.27 6.70 2.03
CA GLU A 59 18.15 8.08 2.55
C GLU A 59 17.59 9.09 1.54
N VAL A 60 17.73 8.82 0.24
CA VAL A 60 17.12 9.63 -0.82
C VAL A 60 15.58 9.57 -0.75
N LEU A 61 14.99 8.41 -0.46
CA LEU A 61 13.54 8.24 -0.39
C LEU A 61 12.95 8.89 0.87
N HIS A 62 13.74 9.03 1.93
CA HIS A 62 13.33 9.78 3.12
C HIS A 62 13.26 11.30 2.90
N ARG A 63 14.11 11.81 2.01
CA ARG A 63 14.20 13.23 1.64
C ARG A 63 13.27 13.62 0.49
N HIS A 64 12.87 12.65 -0.33
CA HIS A 64 12.05 12.89 -1.53
C HIS A 64 10.79 12.02 -1.50
N PRO A 65 9.79 12.35 -0.65
CA PRO A 65 8.56 11.57 -0.52
C PRO A 65 7.73 11.51 -1.82
N LEU A 66 7.84 12.51 -2.71
CA LEU A 66 7.22 12.46 -4.03
C LEU A 66 7.81 11.34 -4.91
N GLU A 67 9.14 11.17 -4.90
CA GLU A 67 9.79 10.07 -5.63
C GLU A 67 9.46 8.71 -5.00
N LEU A 68 9.38 8.64 -3.67
CA LEU A 68 8.88 7.45 -2.98
C LEU A 68 7.46 7.09 -3.46
N ALA A 69 6.55 8.06 -3.55
CA ALA A 69 5.19 7.82 -4.03
C ALA A 69 5.18 7.24 -5.46
N ARG A 70 5.92 7.85 -6.40
CA ARG A 70 6.07 7.38 -7.79
C ARG A 70 6.56 5.94 -7.86
N MET A 71 7.60 5.62 -7.08
CA MET A 71 8.13 4.27 -7.02
C MET A 71 7.13 3.26 -6.43
N VAL A 72 6.38 3.65 -5.40
CA VAL A 72 5.32 2.81 -4.82
C VAL A 72 4.21 2.55 -5.83
N VAL A 73 3.80 3.55 -6.63
CA VAL A 73 2.83 3.33 -7.73
C VAL A 73 3.33 2.27 -8.69
N LEU A 74 4.56 2.43 -9.20
CA LEU A 74 5.16 1.46 -10.15
C LEU A 74 5.22 0.04 -9.57
N PHE A 75 5.64 -0.07 -8.30
CA PHE A 75 5.72 -1.35 -7.61
C PHE A 75 4.35 -2.04 -7.50
N LEU A 76 3.33 -1.30 -7.07
CA LEU A 76 1.97 -1.83 -6.90
C LEU A 76 1.29 -2.14 -8.24
N GLU A 77 1.59 -1.40 -9.31
CA GLU A 77 1.06 -1.70 -10.66
C GLU A 77 1.62 -3.02 -11.21
N VAL A 78 2.90 -3.30 -10.96
CA VAL A 78 3.52 -4.59 -11.29
C VAL A 78 2.91 -5.72 -10.46
N GLU A 79 2.70 -5.49 -9.16
CA GLU A 79 2.05 -6.45 -8.27
C GLU A 79 0.61 -6.76 -8.71
N LEU A 80 -0.18 -5.73 -9.01
CA LEU A 80 -1.55 -5.86 -9.51
C LEU A 80 -1.61 -6.67 -10.81
N THR A 81 -0.71 -6.38 -11.75
CA THR A 81 -0.60 -7.11 -13.01
C THR A 81 -0.31 -8.59 -12.77
N SER A 82 0.62 -8.88 -11.85
CA SER A 82 1.02 -10.24 -11.49
C SER A 82 -0.11 -11.03 -10.81
N ILE A 83 -0.82 -10.40 -9.87
CA ILE A 83 -1.97 -11.00 -9.18
C ILE A 83 -3.11 -11.28 -10.17
N ARG A 84 -3.41 -10.35 -11.09
CA ARG A 84 -4.43 -10.55 -12.13
C ARG A 84 -4.08 -11.72 -13.04
N ALA A 85 -2.82 -11.80 -13.50
CA ALA A 85 -2.34 -12.91 -14.32
C ALA A 85 -2.50 -14.25 -13.58
N ARG A 86 -2.13 -14.28 -12.29
CA ARG A 86 -2.27 -15.48 -11.44
C ARG A 86 -3.73 -15.88 -11.26
N LEU A 87 -4.62 -14.91 -10.99
CA LEU A 87 -6.06 -15.15 -10.84
C LEU A 87 -6.67 -15.71 -12.14
N LEU A 88 -6.28 -15.20 -13.31
CA LEU A 88 -6.69 -15.76 -14.60
C LEU A 88 -6.24 -17.21 -14.76
N ALA A 89 -4.98 -17.51 -14.45
CA ALA A 89 -4.44 -18.88 -14.51
C ALA A 89 -5.18 -19.86 -13.58
N THR A 90 -5.75 -19.39 -12.46
CA THR A 90 -6.53 -20.26 -11.56
C THR A 90 -7.87 -20.71 -12.14
N ARG A 91 -8.45 -19.99 -13.10
CA ARG A 91 -9.84 -20.21 -13.59
C ARG A 91 -10.07 -21.60 -14.17
N HIS A 92 -9.06 -22.19 -14.78
CA HIS A 92 -9.14 -23.48 -15.46
C HIS A 92 -8.49 -24.62 -14.67
N SER A 93 -8.06 -24.38 -13.43
CA SER A 93 -7.40 -25.41 -12.64
C SER A 93 -8.41 -26.43 -12.11
N PRO A 94 -8.20 -27.74 -12.34
CA PRO A 94 -9.04 -28.79 -11.77
C PRO A 94 -8.77 -29.02 -10.28
N HIS A 95 -7.68 -28.48 -9.73
CA HIS A 95 -7.28 -28.72 -8.34
C HIS A 95 -8.13 -27.90 -7.33
N PRO A 96 -8.79 -28.55 -6.35
CA PRO A 96 -9.68 -27.86 -5.40
C PRO A 96 -8.96 -26.79 -4.58
N THR A 97 -7.71 -27.01 -4.17
CA THR A 97 -6.89 -26.02 -3.44
C THR A 97 -6.66 -24.74 -4.25
N VAL A 98 -6.54 -24.82 -5.58
CA VAL A 98 -6.38 -23.64 -6.44
C VAL A 98 -7.65 -22.78 -6.43
N ARG A 99 -8.82 -23.41 -6.30
CA ARG A 99 -10.10 -22.71 -6.19
C ARG A 99 -10.22 -21.95 -4.86
N GLU A 100 -9.80 -22.55 -3.75
CA GLU A 100 -9.80 -21.88 -2.44
C GLU A 100 -8.86 -20.66 -2.42
N VAL A 101 -7.65 -20.83 -2.95
CA VAL A 101 -6.66 -19.74 -3.04
C VAL A 101 -7.12 -18.63 -4.01
N SER A 102 -7.96 -18.92 -5.01
CA SER A 102 -8.50 -17.89 -5.92
C SER A 102 -9.29 -16.79 -5.19
N GLY A 103 -9.95 -17.12 -4.06
CA GLY A 103 -10.62 -16.15 -3.22
C GLY A 103 -9.66 -15.18 -2.54
N VAL A 104 -8.45 -15.64 -2.20
CA VAL A 104 -7.38 -14.80 -1.67
C VAL A 104 -6.89 -13.84 -2.77
N TYR A 105 -6.54 -14.36 -3.95
CA TYR A 105 -6.08 -13.53 -5.07
C TYR A 105 -7.11 -12.46 -5.47
N ARG A 106 -8.40 -12.75 -5.39
CA ARG A 106 -9.45 -11.75 -5.67
C ARG A 106 -9.42 -10.60 -4.67
N ARG A 107 -9.39 -10.89 -3.38
CA ARG A 107 -9.31 -9.87 -2.33
C ARG A 107 -8.02 -9.06 -2.42
N GLU A 108 -6.89 -9.71 -2.69
CA GLU A 108 -5.63 -8.99 -2.90
C GLU A 108 -5.72 -8.09 -4.15
N CYS A 109 -6.28 -8.58 -5.26
CA CYS A 109 -6.44 -7.78 -6.47
C CYS A 109 -7.30 -6.54 -6.24
N GLU A 110 -8.40 -6.67 -5.50
CA GLU A 110 -9.27 -5.56 -5.11
C GLU A 110 -8.54 -4.56 -4.21
N TRP A 111 -7.84 -5.07 -3.20
CA TRP A 111 -7.05 -4.25 -2.28
C TRP A 111 -5.95 -3.47 -3.02
N VAL A 112 -5.08 -4.15 -3.78
CA VAL A 112 -3.99 -3.50 -4.53
C VAL A 112 -4.54 -2.47 -5.52
N ALA A 113 -5.64 -2.77 -6.23
CA ALA A 113 -6.24 -1.82 -7.16
C ALA A 113 -6.70 -0.53 -6.47
N THR A 114 -7.35 -0.62 -5.31
CA THR A 114 -7.72 0.56 -4.52
C THR A 114 -6.48 1.29 -4.01
N THR A 115 -5.47 0.57 -3.52
CA THR A 115 -4.25 1.16 -3.00
C THR A 115 -3.47 1.91 -4.08
N VAL A 116 -3.39 1.40 -5.32
CA VAL A 116 -2.78 2.12 -6.45
C VAL A 116 -3.44 3.49 -6.66
N GLU A 117 -4.77 3.53 -6.69
CA GLU A 117 -5.53 4.78 -6.86
C GLU A 117 -5.30 5.75 -5.69
N GLN A 118 -5.25 5.22 -4.47
CA GLN A 118 -4.94 6.00 -3.27
C GLN A 118 -3.54 6.61 -3.29
N VAL A 119 -2.52 5.83 -3.68
CA VAL A 119 -1.14 6.33 -3.80
C VAL A 119 -1.06 7.42 -4.87
N LYS A 120 -1.77 7.27 -6.01
CA LYS A 120 -1.82 8.31 -7.05
C LYS A 120 -2.41 9.64 -6.55
N LEU A 121 -3.41 9.60 -5.67
CA LEU A 121 -3.95 10.81 -5.04
C LEU A 121 -2.93 11.47 -4.10
N VAL A 122 -2.21 10.66 -3.32
CA VAL A 122 -1.16 11.16 -2.42
C VAL A 122 0.01 11.73 -3.22
N GLU A 123 0.40 11.08 -4.32
CA GLU A 123 1.43 11.56 -5.25
C GLU A 123 1.05 12.94 -5.81
N ALA A 124 -0.19 13.09 -6.31
CA ALA A 124 -0.68 14.37 -6.81
C ALA A 124 -0.62 15.47 -5.75
N ALA A 125 -1.08 15.18 -4.52
CA ALA A 125 -1.05 16.13 -3.42
C ALA A 125 0.38 16.52 -2.98
N LEU A 126 1.34 15.59 -3.01
CA LEU A 126 2.75 15.86 -2.75
C LEU A 126 3.37 16.73 -3.86
N SER A 127 2.98 16.49 -5.11
CA SER A 127 3.39 17.31 -6.26
C SER A 127 2.88 18.74 -6.11
N ASP A 128 1.61 18.93 -5.75
CA ASP A 128 1.02 20.27 -5.55
C ASP A 128 1.70 21.04 -4.42
N THR A 129 2.05 20.36 -3.32
CA THR A 129 2.79 20.96 -2.19
C THR A 129 4.19 21.43 -2.60
N THR A 130 4.87 20.61 -3.42
CA THR A 130 6.20 20.93 -3.95
C THR A 130 6.13 22.10 -4.93
N GLY A 131 5.11 22.12 -5.81
CA GLY A 131 4.85 23.21 -6.74
C GLY A 131 4.56 24.54 -6.05
N ALA A 132 3.68 24.53 -5.04
CA ALA A 132 3.36 25.72 -4.23
C ALA A 132 4.59 26.29 -3.51
N SER A 133 5.52 25.44 -3.11
CA SER A 133 6.79 25.85 -2.48
C SER A 133 7.76 26.49 -3.47
N PHE A 134 7.71 26.11 -4.75
CA PHE A 134 8.56 26.67 -5.81
C PHE A 134 8.03 28.01 -6.34
N GLU A 135 6.72 28.27 -6.21
CA GLU A 135 6.05 29.47 -6.75
C GLU A 135 6.03 30.67 -5.77
N ALA A 136 6.57 30.53 -4.55
CA ALA A 136 6.67 31.62 -3.59
C ALA A 136 7.62 32.76 -4.11
N PRO A 137 7.19 34.04 -4.14
CA PRO A 137 7.92 35.10 -4.84
C PRO A 137 9.27 35.50 -4.22
N ARG A 138 10.26 35.73 -5.08
CA ARG A 138 11.42 36.57 -4.77
C ARG A 138 10.93 38.00 -4.49
N MET A 139 11.20 38.52 -3.30
CA MET A 139 11.32 39.95 -3.03
C MET A 139 12.80 40.34 -2.99
#